data_AF-A0A845QHG9-F1
#
_entry.id   AF-A0A845QHG9-F1
#
_cell.length_a   1.000
_cell.length_b   1.000
_cell.length_c   1.000
_cell.angle_alpha   90.00
_cell.angle_beta   90.00
_cell.angle_gamma   90.00
#
_symmetry.space_group_name_H-M   'P 1'
#
loop_
_entity.id
_entity.type
_entity.pdbx_description
1 polymer ?
#
loop_
_entity_poly.entity_id
_entity_poly.type
_entity_poly.pdbx_seq_one_letter_code
_entity_poly.pdbx_strand_id
1 'polypeptide(L)'
;MSKKTDEAIAKLTAECEGKDYLIPFEEYLTSICNDAVAEKILKEDKTLEDCFKKMKEVARSRQKNGCAYIPNEEGFEIIRDYYEITDSDLKKTAGSVIDITDLL
;
A
#
# COMPACT_ATOMS: atom_id res chain seq x y z
N MET A 1 -11.18 1.20 15.24
CA MET A 1 -10.18 1.96 14.47
C MET A 1 -9.69 3.10 15.35
N SER A 2 -8.40 3.43 15.27
CA SER A 2 -7.84 4.56 16.02
C SER A 2 -8.14 5.85 15.25
N LYS A 3 -8.01 7.00 15.92
CA LYS A 3 -8.12 8.31 15.24
C LYS A 3 -7.16 8.42 14.04
N LYS A 4 -5.99 7.80 14.14
CA LYS A 4 -4.93 7.85 13.13
C LYS A 4 -5.29 7.03 11.89
N THR A 5 -5.89 5.85 12.08
CA THR A 5 -6.38 5.04 10.96
C THR A 5 -7.52 5.75 10.23
N ASP A 6 -8.40 6.46 10.95
CA ASP A 6 -9.49 7.22 10.33
C ASP A 6 -8.95 8.40 9.50
N GLU A 7 -7.94 9.12 10.02
CA GLU A 7 -7.26 10.20 9.29
C GLU A 7 -6.56 9.68 8.02
N ALA A 8 -5.87 8.54 8.10
CA ALA A 8 -5.21 7.93 6.95
C ALA A 8 -6.21 7.51 5.86
N ILE A 9 -7.32 6.88 6.25
CA ILE A 9 -8.38 6.48 5.31
C ILE A 9 -9.02 7.73 4.68
N ALA A 10 -9.32 8.75 5.48
CA ALA A 10 -9.88 10.01 4.96
C ALA A 10 -8.95 10.69 3.93
N LYS A 11 -7.63 10.67 4.17
CA LYS A 11 -6.63 11.13 3.20
C LYS A 11 -6.72 10.34 1.89
N LEU A 12 -6.73 9.00 1.96
CA LEU A 12 -6.82 8.14 0.77
C LEU A 12 -8.11 8.39 -0.03
N THR A 13 -9.26 8.45 0.65
CA THR A 13 -10.56 8.74 0.01
C THR A 13 -10.57 10.10 -0.67
N ALA A 14 -9.99 11.12 -0.04
CA ALA A 14 -9.88 12.45 -0.64
C ALA A 14 -8.97 12.44 -1.89
N GLU A 15 -7.89 11.66 -1.88
CA GLU A 15 -6.99 11.53 -3.04
C GLU A 15 -7.63 10.78 -4.22
N CYS A 16 -8.61 9.90 -3.96
CA CYS A 16 -9.36 9.16 -4.97
C CYS A 16 -10.50 9.95 -5.63
N GLU A 17 -10.89 11.11 -5.11
CA GLU A 17 -12.04 11.86 -5.61
C GLU A 17 -11.86 12.25 -7.10
N GLY A 18 -12.76 11.74 -7.95
CA GLY A 18 -12.71 11.94 -9.41
C GLY A 18 -11.59 11.16 -10.12
N LYS A 19 -10.94 10.20 -9.45
CA LYS A 19 -9.82 9.42 -9.96
C LYS A 19 -10.03 7.92 -9.76
N ASP A 20 -11.01 7.36 -10.44
CA ASP A 20 -11.43 5.96 -10.30
C ASP A 20 -10.28 4.93 -10.47
N TYR A 21 -9.23 5.28 -11.23
CA TYR A 21 -8.05 4.44 -11.40
C TYR A 21 -7.19 4.27 -10.14
N LEU A 22 -7.41 5.09 -9.11
CA LEU A 22 -6.76 4.99 -7.80
C LEU A 22 -7.54 4.15 -6.80
N ILE A 23 -8.81 3.83 -7.06
CA ILE A 23 -9.68 3.04 -6.16
C ILE A 23 -9.01 1.72 -5.72
N PRO A 24 -8.38 0.92 -6.61
CA PRO A 24 -7.72 -0.31 -6.17
C PRO A 24 -6.55 -0.09 -5.18
N PHE A 25 -5.90 1.07 -5.25
CA PHE A 25 -4.82 1.43 -4.33
C PHE A 25 -5.38 1.82 -2.95
N GLU A 26 -6.45 2.62 -2.94
CA GLU A 26 -7.18 2.96 -1.71
C GLU A 26 -7.75 1.70 -1.03
N GLU A 27 -8.43 0.84 -1.78
CA GLU A 27 -9.02 -0.40 -1.25
C GLU A 27 -7.96 -1.29 -0.60
N TYR A 28 -6.83 -1.48 -1.28
CA TYR A 28 -5.73 -2.26 -0.75
C TYR A 28 -5.14 -1.64 0.52
N LEU A 29 -4.76 -0.35 0.50
CA LEU A 29 -4.17 0.34 1.66
C LEU A 29 -5.14 0.39 2.84
N THR A 30 -6.43 0.60 2.59
CA THR A 30 -7.49 0.56 3.61
C THR A 30 -7.59 -0.83 4.24
N SER A 31 -7.49 -1.90 3.44
CA SER A 31 -7.59 -3.28 3.94
C SER A 31 -6.48 -3.68 4.90
N ILE A 32 -5.28 -3.09 4.74
CA ILE A 32 -4.10 -3.34 5.59
C ILE A 32 -3.87 -2.25 6.65
N CYS A 33 -4.74 -1.23 6.72
CA CYS A 33 -4.53 -0.06 7.56
C CYS A 33 -4.62 -0.41 9.06
N ASN A 34 -3.50 -0.23 9.75
CA ASN A 34 -3.35 -0.22 11.20
C ASN A 34 -2.54 1.02 11.61
N ASP A 35 -2.25 1.22 12.88
CA ASP A 35 -1.57 2.43 13.35
C ASP A 35 -0.18 2.65 12.71
N ALA A 36 0.59 1.58 12.50
CA ALA A 36 1.91 1.64 11.86
C ALA A 36 1.79 1.97 10.36
N VAL A 37 0.86 1.34 9.66
CA VAL A 37 0.59 1.63 8.24
C VAL A 37 0.01 3.03 8.05
N ALA A 38 -0.85 3.49 8.96
CA ALA A 38 -1.41 4.84 8.96
C ALA A 38 -0.32 5.92 9.06
N GLU A 39 0.73 5.69 9.85
CA GLU A 39 1.89 6.60 9.91
C GLU A 39 2.61 6.74 8.58
N LYS A 40 2.72 5.63 7.83
CA LYS A 40 3.34 5.63 6.49
C LYS A 40 2.48 6.37 5.47
N ILE A 41 1.16 6.13 5.50
CA ILE A 41 0.18 6.76 4.61
C ILE A 41 0.13 8.28 4.85
N LEU A 42 0.19 8.72 6.11
CA LEU A 42 0.05 10.13 6.47
C LEU A 42 1.29 10.98 6.19
N LYS A 43 2.40 10.41 5.71
CA LYS A 43 3.57 11.19 5.26
C LYS A 43 3.16 12.16 4.13
N GLU A 44 3.55 13.44 4.26
CA GLU A 44 3.15 14.49 3.32
C GLU A 44 3.68 14.30 1.89
N ASP A 45 4.83 13.63 1.76
CA ASP A 45 5.50 13.36 0.48
C ASP A 45 4.97 12.11 -0.25
N LYS A 46 3.96 11.44 0.30
CA LYS A 46 3.38 10.21 -0.26
C LYS A 46 1.92 10.43 -0.66
N THR A 47 1.66 10.32 -1.97
CA THR A 47 0.31 10.33 -2.56
C THR A 47 0.03 9.08 -3.39
N LEU A 48 -1.25 8.73 -3.55
CA LEU A 48 -1.76 7.67 -4.43
C LEU A 48 -1.40 7.94 -5.90
N GLU A 49 -1.42 9.20 -6.32
CA GLU A 49 -1.05 9.60 -7.67
C GLU A 49 0.41 9.24 -7.99
N ASP A 50 1.32 9.55 -7.07
CA ASP A 50 2.74 9.25 -7.24
C ASP A 50 3.03 7.75 -7.06
N CYS A 51 2.26 7.05 -6.23
CA CYS A 51 2.27 5.59 -6.16
C CYS A 51 1.87 4.96 -7.51
N PHE A 52 0.80 5.47 -8.13
CA PHE A 52 0.35 5.04 -9.46
C PHE A 52 1.40 5.33 -10.53
N LYS A 53 2.03 6.52 -10.52
CA LYS A 53 3.15 6.82 -11.43
C LYS A 53 4.29 5.82 -11.26
N LYS A 54 4.64 5.46 -10.03
CA LYS A 54 5.68 4.46 -9.76
C LYS A 54 5.34 3.10 -10.36
N MET A 55 4.12 2.62 -10.17
CA MET A 55 3.65 1.38 -10.79
C MET A 55 3.66 1.45 -12.33
N LYS A 56 3.27 2.60 -12.89
CA LYS A 56 3.30 2.84 -14.34
C LYS A 56 4.73 2.85 -14.90
N GLU A 57 5.71 3.34 -14.17
CA GLU A 57 7.13 3.25 -14.54
C GLU A 57 7.61 1.80 -14.61
N VAL A 58 7.24 0.98 -13.62
CA VAL A 58 7.53 -0.46 -13.62
C VAL A 58 6.91 -1.12 -14.84
N ALA A 59 5.62 -0.89 -15.10
CA ALA A 59 4.94 -1.42 -16.28
C ALA A 59 5.63 -1.00 -17.59
N ARG A 60 5.98 0.28 -17.73
CA ARG A 60 6.67 0.82 -18.92
C ARG A 60 8.03 0.19 -19.14
N SER A 61 8.80 -0.05 -18.08
CA SER A 61 10.12 -0.68 -18.20
C SER A 61 10.07 -2.12 -18.74
N ARG A 62 8.95 -2.81 -18.53
CA ARG A 62 8.73 -4.22 -18.93
C ARG A 62 7.89 -4.38 -20.18
N GLN A 63 7.39 -3.27 -20.72
CA GLN A 63 6.47 -3.24 -21.84
C GLN A 63 7.05 -3.94 -23.08
N LYS A 64 6.26 -4.80 -23.70
CA LYS A 64 6.53 -5.41 -25.01
C LYS A 64 5.36 -5.10 -25.93
N ASN A 65 5.65 -4.52 -27.09
CA ASN A 65 4.63 -4.15 -28.10
C ASN A 65 3.45 -3.35 -27.53
N GLY A 66 3.71 -2.38 -26.64
CA GLY A 66 2.65 -1.58 -26.07
C GLY A 66 1.97 -2.19 -24.83
N CYS A 67 2.25 -3.44 -24.48
CA CYS A 67 1.57 -4.16 -23.40
C CYS A 67 2.54 -4.55 -22.27
N ALA A 68 2.07 -4.46 -21.02
CA ALA A 68 2.73 -4.99 -19.84
C ALA A 68 1.66 -5.60 -18.93
N TYR A 69 2.03 -6.66 -18.21
CA TYR A 69 1.19 -7.28 -17.19
C TYR A 69 1.94 -7.23 -15.86
N ILE A 70 1.27 -6.72 -14.83
CA ILE A 70 1.73 -6.75 -13.45
C ILE A 70 0.71 -7.62 -12.70
N PRO A 71 1.12 -8.77 -12.16
CA PRO A 71 0.27 -9.59 -11.29
C PRO A 71 -0.16 -8.81 -10.04
N ASN A 72 -1.29 -9.19 -9.44
CA ASN A 72 -1.83 -8.49 -8.27
C ASN A 72 -0.82 -8.46 -7.11
N GLU A 73 -0.16 -9.60 -6.81
CA GLU A 73 0.83 -9.68 -5.72
C GLU A 73 1.97 -8.69 -5.92
N GLU A 74 2.47 -8.58 -7.15
CA GLU A 74 3.54 -7.64 -7.49
C GLU A 74 3.04 -6.19 -7.45
N GLY A 75 1.80 -5.93 -7.86
CA GLY A 75 1.18 -4.62 -7.72
C GLY A 75 1.11 -4.18 -6.25
N PHE A 76 0.72 -5.09 -5.36
CA PHE A 76 0.68 -4.84 -3.91
C PHE A 76 2.07 -4.66 -3.30
N GLU A 77 3.10 -5.35 -3.79
CA GLU A 77 4.49 -5.12 -3.41
C GLU A 77 4.94 -3.70 -3.80
N ILE A 78 4.67 -3.25 -5.03
CA ILE A 78 5.01 -1.89 -5.47
C ILE A 78 4.34 -0.84 -4.57
N ILE A 79 3.08 -1.05 -4.18
CA ILE A 79 2.37 -0.14 -3.26
C ILE A 79 3.06 -0.12 -1.89
N ARG A 80 3.39 -1.29 -1.34
CA ARG A 80 4.08 -1.40 -0.04
C ARG A 80 5.45 -0.74 -0.07
N ASP A 81 6.24 -0.99 -1.10
CA ASP A 81 7.57 -0.40 -1.29
C ASP A 81 7.51 1.13 -1.37
N TYR A 82 6.53 1.65 -2.12
CA TYR A 82 6.36 3.10 -2.25
C TYR A 82 6.05 3.79 -0.92
N TYR A 83 5.20 3.18 -0.08
CA TYR A 83 4.89 3.69 1.26
C TYR A 83 5.88 3.22 2.34
N GLU A 84 6.90 2.43 2.01
CA GLU A 84 7.86 1.86 2.95
C GLU A 84 7.17 1.02 4.05
N ILE A 85 6.13 0.27 3.66
CA ILE A 85 5.38 -0.65 4.51
C ILE A 85 6.10 -2.00 4.52
N THR A 86 6.59 -2.39 5.69
CA THR A 86 7.29 -3.65 5.91
C THR A 86 6.35 -4.72 6.45
N ASP A 87 6.77 -5.99 6.43
CA ASP A 87 5.97 -7.07 7.03
C ASP A 87 5.75 -6.88 8.54
N SER A 88 6.67 -6.23 9.25
CA SER A 88 6.45 -5.84 10.65
C SER A 88 5.33 -4.82 10.83
N ASP A 89 5.15 -3.92 9.88
CA ASP A 89 4.07 -2.93 9.92
C ASP A 89 2.71 -3.59 9.68
N LEU A 90 2.66 -4.70 8.92
CA LEU A 90 1.42 -5.45 8.63
C LEU A 90 0.96 -6.34 9.80
N LYS A 91 1.86 -6.66 10.74
CA LYS A 91 1.50 -7.47 11.90
C LYS A 91 0.52 -6.71 12.78
N LYS A 92 -0.72 -7.23 12.90
CA LYS A 92 -1.63 -6.78 13.95
C LYS A 92 -0.91 -6.99 15.29
N THR A 93 -0.84 -5.97 16.13
CA THR A 93 -0.49 -6.12 17.55
C THR A 93 -1.58 -6.95 18.24
N ALA A 94 -1.55 -8.26 18.01
CA ALA A 94 -2.11 -9.29 18.86
C ALA A 94 -0.90 -10.17 19.25
N GLY A 95 -0.72 -10.36 20.55
CA GLY A 95 0.51 -10.89 21.16
C GLY A 95 1.17 -12.02 20.37
N SER A 96 2.48 -11.88 20.17
CA SER A 96 3.46 -12.89 19.75
C SER A 96 2.86 -14.18 19.20
N VAL A 97 2.59 -14.22 17.90
CA VAL A 97 2.61 -15.51 17.19
C VAL A 97 4.07 -15.90 17.09
N ILE A 98 4.49 -16.85 17.93
CA ILE A 98 5.79 -17.49 17.84
C ILE A 98 5.75 -18.38 16.59
N ASP A 99 6.60 -18.09 15.62
CA ASP A 99 6.82 -18.99 14.49
C ASP A 99 7.63 -20.20 15.00
N ILE A 100 7.08 -21.41 14.89
CA ILE A 100 7.73 -22.64 15.36
C ILE A 100 9.05 -22.88 14.62
N THR A 101 9.25 -22.25 13.45
CA THR A 101 10.51 -22.35 12.70
C THR A 101 11.68 -21.59 13.33
N ASP A 102 11.43 -20.65 14.25
CA ASP A 102 12.47 -19.97 15.04
C ASP A 102 12.90 -20.77 16.30
N LEU A 103 12.33 -21.96 16.52
CA LEU A 103 12.56 -22.84 17.67
C LEU A 103 13.35 -24.12 17.35
N LEU A 104 13.84 -24.29 16.11
CA LEU A 104 14.62 -25.44 15.64
C LEU A 104 16.08 -25.10 15.35
#